data_AF-A0A131XDS4-F1
#
_entry.id   AF-A0A131XDS4-F1
#
_cell.length_a   1.000
_cell.length_b   1.000
_cell.length_c   1.000
_cell.angle_alpha   90.00
_cell.angle_beta   90.00
_cell.angle_gamma   90.00
#
_symmetry.space_group_name_H-M   'P 1'
#
loop_
_entity.id
_entity.type
_entity.pdbx_description
1 polymer ?
#
loop_
_entity_poly.entity_id
_entity_poly.type
_entity_poly.pdbx_seq_one_letter_code
_entity_poly.pdbx_strand_id
1 'polypeptide(L)'
;MARYFREQDIDEFRDCFYLNAHSGQIRTLDELTLIMRSLGLSPTITELKKYYKDKGGKISFADFLEIMHAHSEKESIPDEIIKAFKASDRSGSGQISGRELRRILLNWGEKLSPREVDAIFREARISPNGPVQYDDLVRVVCAPVPDYY
;
A
#
# COMPACT_ATOMS: atom_id res chain seq x y z
N MET A 1 18.98 2.60 16.01
CA MET A 1 18.21 1.52 15.36
C MET A 1 17.15 0.94 16.29
N ALA A 2 17.46 0.56 17.54
CA ALA A 2 16.46 0.20 18.58
C ALA A 2 15.57 1.36 19.10
N ARG A 3 15.57 2.52 18.42
CA ARG A 3 14.84 3.71 18.87
C ARG A 3 13.39 3.73 18.35
N TYR A 4 13.10 2.98 17.29
CA TYR A 4 11.82 3.06 16.56
C TYR A 4 11.09 1.72 16.46
N PHE A 5 11.81 0.62 16.59
CA PHE A 5 11.29 -0.74 16.44
C PHE A 5 11.76 -1.63 17.58
N ARG A 6 10.94 -2.60 17.97
CA ARG A 6 11.33 -3.63 18.94
C ARG A 6 12.30 -4.59 18.27
N GLU A 7 13.10 -5.31 19.05
CA GLU A 7 14.08 -6.25 18.51
C GLU A 7 13.44 -7.31 17.61
N GLN A 8 12.27 -7.83 18.00
CA GLN A 8 11.50 -8.79 17.20
C GLN A 8 11.11 -8.23 15.83
N ASP A 9 10.66 -6.97 15.77
CA ASP A 9 10.28 -6.32 14.52
C ASP A 9 11.53 -6.12 13.62
N ILE A 10 12.69 -5.79 14.22
CA ILE A 10 13.96 -5.64 13.50
C ILE A 10 14.43 -6.98 12.92
N ASP A 11 14.26 -8.08 13.65
CA ASP A 11 14.63 -9.41 13.17
C ASP A 11 13.74 -9.84 12.00
N GLU A 12 12.42 -9.61 12.08
CA GLU A 12 11.50 -9.85 10.95
C GLU A 12 11.87 -9.00 9.72
N PHE A 13 12.16 -7.72 9.92
CA PHE A 13 12.59 -6.84 8.83
C PHE A 13 13.91 -7.30 8.22
N ARG A 14 14.84 -7.79 9.04
CA ARG A 14 16.13 -8.31 8.59
C ARG A 14 15.94 -9.54 7.72
N ASP A 15 15.13 -10.49 8.18
CA ASP A 15 14.87 -11.73 7.46
C ASP A 15 14.20 -11.46 6.12
N CYS A 16 13.16 -10.62 6.11
CA CYS A 16 12.49 -10.22 4.86
C CYS A 16 13.43 -9.46 3.91
N PHE A 17 14.27 -8.57 4.44
CA PHE A 17 15.23 -7.81 3.65
C PHE A 17 16.24 -8.74 2.96
N TYR A 18 16.91 -9.62 3.70
CA TYR A 18 17.96 -10.48 3.12
C TYR A 18 17.40 -11.65 2.30
N LEU A 19 16.13 -12.02 2.50
CA LEU A 19 15.42 -12.95 1.62
C LEU A 19 15.25 -12.39 0.20
N ASN A 20 15.07 -11.08 0.05
CA ASN A 20 14.79 -10.45 -1.25
C ASN A 20 15.98 -9.65 -1.82
N ALA A 21 16.81 -9.06 -0.96
CA ALA A 21 17.99 -8.28 -1.32
C ALA A 21 19.27 -9.10 -1.14
N HIS A 22 19.42 -10.19 -1.92
CA HIS A 22 20.55 -11.12 -1.81
C HIS A 22 21.94 -10.46 -1.94
N SER A 23 22.01 -9.28 -2.59
CA SER A 23 23.25 -8.53 -2.73
C SER A 23 23.69 -7.78 -1.45
N GLY A 24 22.89 -7.88 -0.38
CA GLY A 24 23.04 -7.15 0.88
C GLY A 24 22.53 -5.70 0.82
N GLN A 25 21.99 -5.27 -0.31
CA GLN A 25 21.39 -3.97 -0.55
C GLN A 25 20.22 -4.12 -1.53
N ILE A 26 19.21 -3.28 -1.38
CA ILE A 26 18.14 -3.12 -2.37
C ILE A 26 18.70 -2.25 -3.51
N ARG A 27 18.62 -2.77 -4.74
CA ARG A 27 19.16 -2.18 -5.98
C ARG A 27 18.11 -2.02 -7.07
N THR A 28 16.86 -2.37 -6.79
CA THR A 28 15.75 -2.15 -7.72
C THR A 28 14.51 -1.64 -6.98
N LEU A 29 13.61 -0.98 -7.70
CA LEU A 29 12.31 -0.60 -7.14
C LEU A 29 11.45 -1.82 -6.83
N ASP A 30 11.59 -2.90 -7.60
CA ASP A 30 10.81 -4.12 -7.39
C ASP A 30 11.20 -4.81 -6.07
N GLU A 31 12.49 -4.88 -5.74
CA GLU A 31 12.98 -5.35 -4.44
C GLU A 31 12.43 -4.48 -3.30
N LEU A 32 12.49 -3.15 -3.42
CA LEU A 32 11.95 -2.25 -2.41
C LEU A 32 10.44 -2.45 -2.22
N THR A 33 9.72 -2.55 -3.34
CA THR A 33 8.26 -2.74 -3.37
C THR A 33 7.88 -4.04 -2.69
N LEU A 34 8.57 -5.13 -3.04
CA LEU A 34 8.31 -6.46 -2.49
C LEU A 34 8.56 -6.48 -0.99
N ILE A 35 9.71 -6.00 -0.53
CA ILE A 35 10.07 -6.04 0.90
C ILE A 35 9.09 -5.19 1.72
N MET A 36 8.79 -3.95 1.31
CA MET A 36 7.87 -3.10 2.08
C MET A 36 6.46 -3.70 2.16
N ARG A 37 5.95 -4.27 1.05
CA ARG A 37 4.63 -4.91 1.01
C ARG A 37 4.58 -6.22 1.78
N SER A 38 5.65 -7.02 1.75
CA SER A 38 5.77 -8.23 2.56
C SER A 38 5.76 -7.94 4.05
N LEU A 39 6.17 -6.74 4.46
CA LEU A 39 6.15 -6.26 5.85
C LEU A 39 4.88 -5.44 6.19
N GLY A 40 3.85 -5.51 5.33
CA GLY A 40 2.53 -4.95 5.61
C GLY A 40 2.34 -3.47 5.30
N LEU A 41 3.33 -2.78 4.73
CA LEU A 41 3.20 -1.39 4.28
C LEU A 41 2.72 -1.33 2.83
N SER A 42 2.03 -0.26 2.45
CA SER A 42 1.45 -0.05 1.11
C SER A 42 1.97 1.24 0.45
N PRO A 43 3.31 1.38 0.24
CA PRO A 43 3.86 2.57 -0.38
C PRO A 43 3.44 2.71 -1.85
N THR A 44 3.19 3.96 -2.27
CA THR A 44 2.92 4.31 -3.66
C THR A 44 4.18 4.22 -4.53
N ILE A 45 4.06 4.07 -5.86
CA ILE A 45 5.24 4.07 -6.75
C ILE A 45 5.98 5.41 -6.68
N THR A 46 5.26 6.51 -6.43
CA THR A 46 5.86 7.83 -6.26
C THR A 46 6.75 7.89 -5.03
N GLU A 47 6.28 7.35 -3.89
CA GLU A 47 7.06 7.28 -2.66
C GLU A 47 8.25 6.34 -2.80
N LEU A 48 8.06 5.16 -3.38
CA LEU A 48 9.13 4.20 -3.66
C LEU A 48 10.25 4.83 -4.49
N LYS A 49 9.90 5.52 -5.59
CA LYS A 49 10.85 6.26 -6.43
C LYS A 49 11.60 7.33 -5.64
N LYS A 50 10.88 8.03 -4.75
CA LYS A 50 11.49 9.05 -3.89
C LYS A 50 12.48 8.44 -2.91
N TYR A 51 12.08 7.42 -2.13
CA TYR A 51 12.97 6.74 -1.18
C TYR A 51 14.22 6.20 -1.86
N TYR A 52 14.04 5.55 -3.01
CA TYR A 52 15.13 4.99 -3.79
C TYR A 52 16.10 6.05 -4.30
N LYS A 53 15.58 7.18 -4.80
CA LYS A 53 16.40 8.31 -5.26
C LYS A 53 17.12 9.01 -4.10
N ASP A 54 16.44 9.25 -3.00
CA ASP A 54 16.97 9.96 -1.82
C ASP A 54 18.13 9.18 -1.18
N LYS A 55 18.15 7.85 -1.33
CA LYS A 55 19.25 6.97 -0.89
C LYS A 55 20.29 6.69 -1.99
N GLY A 56 20.29 7.42 -3.10
CA GLY A 56 21.31 7.30 -4.14
C GLY A 56 21.21 6.04 -5.00
N GLY A 57 20.02 5.43 -5.08
CA GLY A 57 19.75 4.26 -5.91
C GLY A 57 20.32 2.95 -5.37
N LYS A 58 20.73 2.90 -4.09
CA LYS A 58 21.07 1.68 -3.36
C LYS A 58 20.69 1.88 -1.90
N ILE A 59 19.89 0.97 -1.34
CA ILE A 59 19.39 1.10 0.03
C ILE A 59 20.02 0.00 0.87
N SER A 60 20.80 0.38 1.89
CA SER A 60 21.31 -0.56 2.90
C SER A 60 20.20 -0.94 3.89
N PHE A 61 20.42 -1.99 4.69
CA PHE A 61 19.46 -2.34 5.74
C PHE A 61 19.22 -1.19 6.73
N ALA A 62 20.26 -0.42 7.05
CA ALA A 62 20.14 0.77 7.90
C ALA A 62 19.21 1.83 7.30
N ASP A 63 19.40 2.13 6.00
CA ASP A 63 18.55 3.06 5.26
C ASP A 63 17.11 2.56 5.16
N PHE A 64 16.95 1.25 4.99
CA PHE A 64 15.65 0.61 4.91
C PHE A 64 14.86 0.78 6.21
N LEU A 65 15.49 0.60 7.38
CA LEU A 65 14.84 0.84 8.68
C LEU A 65 14.36 2.29 8.82
N GLU A 66 15.13 3.26 8.35
CA GLU A 66 14.71 4.67 8.35
C GLU A 66 13.51 4.90 7.44
N ILE A 67 13.48 4.28 6.26
CA ILE A 67 12.35 4.35 5.32
C ILE A 67 11.10 3.72 5.94
N MET A 68 11.21 2.53 6.52
CA MET A 68 10.09 1.83 7.17
C MET A 68 9.48 2.69 8.27
N HIS A 69 10.31 3.28 9.14
CA HIS A 69 9.82 4.14 10.20
C HIS A 69 9.12 5.38 9.63
N ALA A 70 9.79 6.11 8.74
CA ALA A 70 9.24 7.33 8.17
C ALA A 70 7.99 7.11 7.31
N HIS A 71 7.80 5.91 6.74
CA HIS A 71 6.59 5.55 6.01
C HIS A 71 5.45 5.16 6.97
N SER A 72 5.73 4.34 7.99
CA SER A 72 4.76 3.93 9.00
C SER A 72 4.12 5.10 9.75
N GLU A 73 4.84 6.20 9.93
CA GLU A 73 4.29 7.42 10.57
C GLU A 73 3.35 8.22 9.66
N LYS A 74 3.45 8.02 8.34
CA LYS A 74 2.66 8.76 7.34
C LYS A 74 1.48 7.97 6.84
N GLU A 75 1.62 6.66 6.77
CA GLU A 75 0.62 5.76 6.22
C GLU A 75 -0.62 5.72 7.12
N SER A 76 -1.74 6.20 6.58
CA SER A 76 -3.07 6.02 7.18
C SER A 76 -4.05 5.60 6.09
N ILE A 77 -3.90 4.36 5.64
CA ILE A 77 -4.71 3.77 4.53
C ILE A 77 -6.21 3.96 4.77
N PRO A 78 -6.79 3.65 5.96
CA PRO A 78 -8.22 3.83 6.18
C PRO A 78 -8.67 5.29 6.03
N ASP A 79 -7.91 6.24 6.57
CA ASP A 79 -8.27 7.67 6.50
C ASP A 79 -8.16 8.21 5.07
N GLU A 80 -7.15 7.80 4.32
CA GLU A 80 -6.96 8.21 2.93
C GLU A 80 -8.08 7.69 2.04
N ILE A 81 -8.45 6.42 2.21
CA ILE A 81 -9.61 5.80 1.57
C ILE A 81 -10.84 6.63 1.93
N ILE A 82 -11.20 6.76 3.21
CA ILE A 82 -12.42 7.47 3.64
C ILE A 82 -12.47 8.90 3.09
N LYS A 83 -11.36 9.64 3.09
CA LYS A 83 -11.28 11.00 2.52
C LYS A 83 -11.59 11.01 1.02
N ALA A 84 -11.03 10.06 0.25
CA ALA A 84 -11.29 9.95 -1.18
C ALA A 84 -12.76 9.61 -1.48
N PHE A 85 -13.38 8.74 -0.68
CA PHE A 85 -14.80 8.38 -0.81
C PHE A 85 -15.73 9.54 -0.45
N LYS A 86 -15.49 10.21 0.68
CA LYS A 86 -16.27 11.40 1.09
C LYS A 86 -16.21 12.53 0.08
N ALA A 87 -15.08 12.70 -0.61
CA ALA A 87 -14.96 13.69 -1.69
C ALA A 87 -15.87 13.36 -2.90
N SER A 88 -16.25 12.10 -3.08
CA SER A 88 -17.14 11.65 -4.16
C SER A 88 -18.61 11.51 -3.74
N ASP A 89 -18.88 11.21 -2.47
CA ASP A 89 -20.24 11.08 -1.93
C ASP A 89 -20.83 12.38 -1.45
N ARG A 90 -21.36 13.13 -2.41
CA ARG A 90 -22.03 14.42 -2.15
C ARG A 90 -23.27 14.29 -1.26
N SER A 91 -23.86 13.10 -1.19
CA SER A 91 -25.07 12.84 -0.42
C SER A 91 -24.80 12.45 1.03
N GLY A 92 -23.57 12.10 1.37
CA GLY A 92 -23.21 11.57 2.69
C GLY A 92 -23.90 10.24 3.01
N SER A 93 -24.21 9.44 1.99
CA SER A 93 -24.94 8.18 2.13
C SER A 93 -24.11 7.03 2.72
N GLY A 94 -22.78 7.17 2.77
CA GLY A 94 -21.88 6.10 3.22
C GLY A 94 -21.53 5.08 2.14
N GLN A 95 -22.04 5.27 0.92
CA GLN A 95 -21.83 4.40 -0.23
C GLN A 95 -21.61 5.19 -1.52
N ILE A 96 -20.83 4.62 -2.45
CA ILE A 96 -20.76 5.09 -3.84
C ILE A 96 -21.12 3.97 -4.80
N SER A 97 -21.42 4.31 -6.05
CA SER A 97 -21.58 3.30 -7.10
C SER A 97 -20.24 2.70 -7.53
N GLY A 98 -20.25 1.45 -8.00
CA GLY A 98 -19.07 0.84 -8.65
C GLY A 98 -18.50 1.71 -9.79
N ARG A 99 -19.35 2.43 -10.52
CA ARG A 99 -18.92 3.36 -11.58
C ARG A 99 -18.12 4.54 -11.02
N GLU A 100 -18.53 5.08 -9.88
CA GLU A 100 -17.79 6.14 -9.20
C GLU A 100 -16.48 5.62 -8.61
N LEU A 101 -16.47 4.43 -8.02
CA LEU A 101 -15.24 3.78 -7.57
C LEU A 101 -14.26 3.61 -8.73
N ARG A 102 -14.72 3.11 -9.87
CA ARG A 102 -13.92 2.99 -11.09
C ARG A 102 -13.38 4.35 -11.54
N ARG A 103 -14.20 5.41 -11.49
CA ARG A 103 -13.76 6.77 -11.83
C ARG A 103 -12.67 7.26 -10.88
N ILE A 104 -12.77 7.00 -9.57
CA ILE A 104 -11.75 7.37 -8.59
C ILE A 104 -10.43 6.66 -8.93
N LEU A 105 -10.44 5.32 -9.04
CA LEU A 105 -9.24 4.50 -9.26
C LEU A 105 -8.50 4.83 -10.58
N LEU A 106 -9.22 5.30 -11.60
CA LEU A 106 -8.63 5.67 -12.88
C LEU A 106 -8.05 7.09 -12.93
N ASN A 107 -8.52 7.99 -12.06
CA ASN A 107 -8.27 9.43 -12.25
C ASN A 107 -7.65 10.13 -11.04
N TRP A 108 -7.74 9.56 -9.84
CA TRP A 108 -7.34 10.20 -8.59
C TRP A 108 -6.16 9.48 -7.95
N GLY A 109 -5.18 10.24 -7.43
CA GLY A 109 -3.99 9.69 -6.80
C GLY A 109 -3.09 8.92 -7.77
N GLU A 110 -2.64 7.75 -7.32
CA GLU A 110 -1.91 6.79 -8.15
C GLU A 110 -2.89 6.04 -9.06
N LYS A 111 -2.89 6.41 -10.34
CA LYS A 111 -3.88 5.94 -11.30
C LYS A 111 -3.61 4.50 -11.70
N LEU A 112 -4.64 3.68 -11.56
CA LEU A 112 -4.64 2.33 -12.11
C LEU A 112 -5.03 2.37 -13.59
N SER A 113 -4.55 1.38 -14.33
CA SER A 113 -5.03 1.12 -15.68
C SER A 113 -6.44 0.52 -15.66
N PRO A 114 -7.21 0.65 -16.74
CA PRO A 114 -8.51 -0.01 -16.87
C PRO A 114 -8.46 -1.50 -16.55
N ARG A 115 -7.39 -2.19 -16.96
CA ARG A 115 -7.22 -3.64 -16.73
C ARG A 115 -7.04 -3.98 -15.25
N GLU A 116 -6.26 -3.19 -14.53
CA GLU A 116 -6.06 -3.36 -13.08
C GLU A 116 -7.36 -3.11 -12.32
N VAL A 117 -8.10 -2.06 -12.69
CA VAL A 117 -9.41 -1.77 -12.07
C VAL A 117 -10.40 -2.91 -12.32
N ASP A 118 -10.48 -3.41 -13.55
CA ASP A 118 -11.38 -4.51 -13.88
C ASP A 118 -10.99 -5.81 -13.14
N ALA A 119 -9.69 -6.03 -12.88
CA ALA A 119 -9.21 -7.14 -12.06
C ALA A 119 -9.66 -7.00 -10.59
N ILE A 120 -9.49 -5.83 -10.00
CA ILE A 120 -9.94 -5.53 -8.63
C ILE A 120 -11.45 -5.76 -8.49
N PHE A 121 -12.25 -5.28 -9.45
CA PHE A 121 -13.70 -5.44 -9.40
C PHE A 121 -14.12 -6.91 -9.46
N ARG A 122 -13.43 -7.71 -10.27
CA ARG A 122 -13.67 -9.15 -10.36
C ARG A 122 -13.31 -9.86 -9.05
N GLU A 123 -12.14 -9.57 -8.50
CA GLU A 123 -11.62 -10.22 -7.29
C GLU A 123 -12.43 -9.85 -6.04
N ALA A 124 -12.76 -8.57 -5.88
CA ALA A 124 -13.59 -8.06 -4.79
C ALA A 124 -15.10 -8.27 -5.02
N ARG A 125 -15.50 -8.89 -6.15
CA ARG A 125 -16.91 -9.14 -6.53
C ARG A 125 -17.77 -7.86 -6.53
N ILE A 126 -17.19 -6.74 -6.95
CA ILE A 126 -17.88 -5.44 -7.02
C ILE A 126 -18.64 -5.35 -8.34
N SER A 127 -19.95 -5.12 -8.24
CA SER A 127 -20.78 -4.86 -9.42
C SER A 127 -20.50 -3.45 -9.97
N PRO A 128 -20.31 -3.26 -11.29
CA PRO A 128 -20.06 -1.94 -11.89
C PRO A 128 -21.14 -0.89 -11.59
N ASN A 129 -22.39 -1.33 -11.39
CA ASN A 129 -23.52 -0.46 -11.06
C ASN A 129 -24.08 -0.73 -9.65
N GLY A 130 -23.44 -1.61 -8.87
CA GLY A 130 -23.86 -1.90 -7.51
C GLY A 130 -23.39 -0.84 -6.51
N PRO A 131 -24.02 -0.77 -5.33
CA PRO A 131 -23.52 0.04 -4.23
C PRO A 131 -22.24 -0.56 -3.67
N VAL A 132 -21.32 0.30 -3.26
CA VAL A 132 -20.08 -0.04 -2.54
C VAL A 132 -20.08 0.75 -1.24
N GLN A 133 -20.18 0.03 -0.12
CA GLN A 133 -20.09 0.60 1.22
C GLN A 133 -18.63 0.89 1.57
N TYR A 134 -18.35 2.05 2.19
CA TYR A 134 -16.97 2.42 2.52
C TYR A 134 -16.35 1.48 3.52
N ASP A 135 -17.09 1.15 4.57
CA ASP A 135 -16.59 0.32 5.66
C ASP A 135 -16.24 -1.09 5.16
N ASP A 136 -17.04 -1.64 4.24
CA ASP A 136 -16.73 -2.94 3.64
C ASP A 136 -15.50 -2.88 2.76
N LEU A 137 -15.34 -1.82 1.95
CA LEU A 137 -14.15 -1.66 1.13
C LEU A 137 -12.89 -1.47 1.99
N VAL A 138 -12.94 -0.62 3.03
CA VAL A 138 -11.83 -0.44 3.97
C VAL A 138 -11.48 -1.77 4.63
N ARG A 139 -12.47 -2.53 5.09
CA ARG A 139 -12.25 -3.85 5.70
C ARG A 139 -11.60 -4.84 4.75
N VAL A 140 -12.00 -4.86 3.47
CA VAL A 140 -11.41 -5.76 2.46
C VAL A 140 -10.00 -5.33 2.09
N VAL A 141 -9.77 -4.04 1.88
CA VAL A 141 -8.47 -3.50 1.44
C VAL A 141 -7.43 -3.51 2.57
N CYS A 142 -7.86 -3.31 3.81
CA CYS A 142 -7.00 -3.32 4.99
C CYS A 142 -7.01 -4.68 5.71
N ALA A 143 -7.66 -5.70 5.15
CA ALA A 143 -7.60 -7.03 5.72
C ALA A 143 -6.14 -7.53 5.66
N PRO A 144 -5.59 -8.06 6.76
CA PRO A 144 -4.33 -8.78 6.67
C PRO A 144 -4.49 -9.92 5.67
N VAL A 145 -3.45 -10.19 4.89
CA VAL A 145 -3.44 -11.33 3.96
C VAL A 145 -3.76 -12.58 4.78
N PRO A 146 -4.78 -13.38 4.40
CA PRO A 146 -5.13 -14.56 5.17
C PRO A 146 -3.91 -15.46 5.33
N ASP A 147 -3.60 -15.84 6.58
CA ASP A 147 -2.64 -16.91 6.83
C ASP A 147 -3.19 -18.18 6.19
N TYR A 148 -2.62 -18.56 5.04
CA TYR A 148 -2.88 -19.87 4.45
C TYR A 148 -2.10 -20.90 5.26
N TYR A 149 -2.76 -21.49 6.27
CA TYR A 149 -2.33 -22.72 6.92
C TYR A 149 -2.58 -23.94 6.02
#